data_AF-A0A849PQY3-F1
#
_entry.id   AF-A0A849PQY3-F1
#
_cell.length_a   1.000
_cell.length_b   1.000
_cell.length_c   1.000
_cell.angle_alpha   90.00
_cell.angle_beta   90.00
_cell.angle_gamma   90.00
#
_symmetry.space_group_name_H-M   'P 1'
#
loop_
_entity.id
_entity.type
_entity.pdbx_description
1 polymer ?
#
loop_
_entity_poly.entity_id
_entity_poly.type
_entity_poly.pdbx_seq_one_letter_code
_entity_poly.pdbx_strand_id
1 'polypeptide(L)' 'VKQIGRHGLSGEKASILARAAFEVTVNHLIDAGIRGDIDELSGVTENVIVGQPINLGTGDVHLVAKPPA' A
#
# COMPACT_ATOMS: atom_id res chain seq x y z
N VAL A 1 -15.41 18.96 -5.12
CA VAL A 1 -13.98 18.84 -4.71
C VAL A 1 -13.94 17.82 -3.57
N LYS A 2 -13.24 16.68 -3.71
CA LYS A 2 -13.12 15.69 -2.62
C LYS A 2 -12.04 16.13 -1.64
N GLN A 3 -12.29 15.97 -0.35
CA GLN A 3 -11.32 16.28 0.70
C GLN A 3 -10.18 15.25 0.66
N ILE A 4 -8.93 15.72 0.75
CA ILE A 4 -7.72 14.86 0.75
C ILE A 4 -7.48 14.22 2.14
N GLY A 5 -8.12 14.72 3.20
CA GLY A 5 -7.99 14.19 4.57
C GLY A 5 -8.89 12.99 4.88
N ARG A 6 -9.26 12.82 6.17
CA ARG A 6 -10.08 11.71 6.71
C ARG A 6 -11.36 11.33 5.94
N HIS A 7 -11.97 12.24 5.20
CA HIS A 7 -13.21 11.97 4.44
C HIS A 7 -12.98 11.49 2.99
N GLY A 8 -11.73 11.47 2.52
CA GLY A 8 -11.37 10.95 1.19
C GLY A 8 -10.35 9.84 1.30
N LEU A 9 -9.06 10.17 1.42
CA LEU A 9 -7.96 9.19 1.37
C LEU A 9 -8.02 8.12 2.48
N SER A 10 -8.44 8.48 3.69
CA SER A 10 -8.53 7.52 4.82
C SER A 10 -9.74 6.58 4.71
N GLY A 11 -10.75 6.93 3.92
CA GLY A 11 -11.94 6.09 3.69
C GLY A 11 -11.91 5.32 2.36
N GLU A 12 -11.22 5.83 1.34
CA GLU A 12 -11.26 5.29 -0.03
C GLU A 12 -10.03 4.48 -0.44
N LYS A 13 -8.88 4.59 0.24
CA LYS A 13 -7.74 3.70 -0.06
C LYS A 13 -8.04 2.27 0.41
N ALA A 14 -7.84 1.31 -0.48
CA ALA A 14 -8.00 -0.11 -0.18
C ALA A 14 -7.02 -0.59 0.90
N SER A 15 -5.73 -0.20 0.80
CA SER A 15 -4.70 -0.61 1.74
C SER A 15 -4.94 -0.09 3.16
N ILE A 16 -4.91 -1.01 4.12
CA ILE A 16 -5.02 -0.75 5.56
C ILE A 16 -3.78 0.01 6.02
N LEU A 17 -2.59 -0.44 5.60
CA LEU A 17 -1.32 0.21 5.95
C LEU A 17 -1.28 1.64 5.41
N ALA A 18 -1.77 1.87 4.20
CA ALA A 18 -1.83 3.20 3.63
C ALA A 18 -2.81 4.12 4.37
N ARG A 19 -3.97 3.60 4.81
CA ARG A 19 -4.91 4.36 5.64
C ARG A 19 -4.33 4.68 7.02
N ALA A 20 -3.69 3.69 7.65
CA ALA A 20 -3.10 3.80 8.98
C ALA A 20 -1.87 4.73 9.02
N ALA A 21 -1.06 4.75 7.96
CA ALA A 21 0.11 5.62 7.84
C ALA A 21 -0.27 7.09 7.59
N PHE A 22 -1.50 7.35 7.13
CA PHE A 22 -1.99 8.71 6.91
C PHE A 22 -2.52 9.34 8.19
N GLU A 23 -3.59 8.80 8.76
CA GLU A 23 -4.22 9.31 10.00
C GLU A 23 -4.99 8.19 10.71
N VAL A 24 -5.30 8.38 12.01
CA VAL A 24 -6.14 7.45 12.81
C VAL A 24 -5.56 6.03 12.87
N THR A 25 -4.22 5.93 12.96
CA THR A 25 -3.42 4.70 12.84
C THR A 25 -3.95 3.54 13.66
N VAL A 26 -4.18 3.76 14.96
CA VAL A 26 -4.58 2.69 15.89
C VAL A 26 -5.94 2.09 15.51
N ASN A 27 -6.93 2.92 15.19
CA ASN A 27 -8.27 2.43 14.87
C ASN A 27 -8.25 1.60 13.58
N HIS A 28 -7.56 2.06 12.53
CA HIS A 28 -7.46 1.31 11.28
C HIS A 28 -6.83 -0.07 11.48
N LEU A 29 -5.78 -0.18 12.30
CA LEU A 29 -5.11 -1.46 12.56
C LEU A 29 -5.96 -2.40 13.41
N ILE A 30 -6.62 -1.89 14.45
CA ILE A 30 -7.48 -2.71 15.33
C ILE A 30 -8.72 -3.17 14.58
N ASP A 31 -9.41 -2.28 13.85
CA ASP A 31 -10.60 -2.64 13.08
C ASP A 31 -10.29 -3.68 12.01
N ALA A 32 -9.17 -3.52 11.29
CA ALA A 32 -8.70 -4.49 10.32
C ALA A 32 -8.38 -5.84 10.96
N GLY A 33 -7.69 -5.84 12.11
CA GLY A 33 -7.38 -7.06 12.86
C GLY A 33 -8.62 -7.81 13.35
N ILE A 34 -9.67 -7.08 13.76
CA ILE A 34 -10.95 -7.67 14.19
C ILE A 34 -11.70 -8.27 13.00
N ARG A 35 -11.68 -7.61 11.83
CA ARG A 35 -12.35 -8.08 10.61
C ARG A 35 -11.59 -9.18 9.89
N GLY A 36 -10.29 -9.32 10.18
CA GLY A 36 -9.39 -10.19 9.44
C GLY A 36 -9.10 -9.66 8.03
N ASP A 37 -9.07 -8.33 7.87
CA ASP A 37 -8.80 -7.72 6.57
C ASP A 37 -7.37 -8.05 6.11
N ILE A 38 -7.20 -8.29 4.80
CA ILE A 38 -5.91 -8.59 4.17
C ILE A 38 -5.48 -7.37 3.34
N ASP A 39 -4.22 -6.96 3.49
CA ASP A 39 -3.61 -5.93 2.65
C ASP A 39 -2.84 -6.62 1.51
N GLU A 40 -3.28 -6.41 0.27
CA GLU A 40 -2.67 -7.00 -0.93
C GLU A 40 -1.33 -6.36 -1.31
N LEU A 41 -0.89 -5.31 -0.59
CA LEU A 41 0.39 -4.63 -0.83
C LEU A 41 0.55 -4.17 -2.29
N SER A 42 -0.51 -3.64 -2.90
CA SER A 42 -0.49 -3.29 -4.33
C SER A 42 -0.06 -1.85 -4.60
N GLY A 43 -0.04 -0.98 -3.59
CA GLY A 43 0.28 0.44 -3.72
C GLY A 43 1.65 0.83 -3.17
N VAL A 44 2.04 2.06 -3.44
CA VAL A 44 3.38 2.57 -3.13
C VAL A 44 3.66 2.62 -1.63
N THR A 45 2.70 3.10 -0.83
CA THR A 45 2.92 3.37 0.61
C THR A 45 3.21 2.09 1.37
N GLU A 46 2.36 1.10 1.17
CA GLU A 46 2.38 -0.19 1.83
C GLU A 46 3.62 -1.01 1.43
N ASN A 47 4.00 -1.04 0.15
CA ASN A 47 5.25 -1.67 -0.31
C ASN A 47 6.50 -1.02 0.31
N VAL A 48 6.54 0.31 0.40
CA VAL A 48 7.65 1.02 1.04
C VAL A 48 7.75 0.67 2.53
N ILE A 49 6.62 0.57 3.24
CA ILE A 49 6.58 0.21 4.66
C ILE A 49 7.16 -1.20 4.89
N VAL A 50 6.83 -2.17 4.04
CA VAL A 50 7.31 -3.55 4.17
C VAL A 50 8.68 -3.79 3.53
N GLY A 51 9.26 -2.79 2.87
CA GLY A 51 10.56 -2.88 2.21
C GLY A 51 10.56 -3.64 0.88
N GLN A 52 9.42 -3.73 0.20
CA GLN A 52 9.29 -4.33 -1.13
C GLN A 52 9.45 -3.29 -2.24
N PRO A 53 10.04 -3.66 -3.40
CA PRO A 53 10.05 -2.79 -4.57
C PRO A 53 8.63 -2.40 -5.00
N ILE A 54 8.40 -1.13 -5.31
CA ILE A 54 7.12 -0.66 -5.83
C ILE A 54 7.00 -0.96 -7.32
N ASN A 55 5.80 -1.34 -7.79
CA ASN A 55 5.50 -1.51 -9.22
C ASN A 55 5.33 -0.15 -9.93
N LEU A 56 6.35 0.71 -9.83
CA LEU A 56 6.41 2.01 -10.50
C LEU A 56 7.87 2.35 -10.79
N GLY A 57 8.11 2.99 -11.94
CA GLY A 57 9.46 3.38 -12.34
C GLY A 57 10.33 2.15 -12.59
N THR A 58 11.47 2.04 -11.92
CA THR A 58 12.41 0.91 -12.11
C THR A 58 11.87 -0.42 -11.57
N GLY A 59 10.92 -0.41 -10.64
CA GLY A 59 10.31 -1.63 -10.13
C GLY A 59 9.24 -2.22 -11.05
N ASP A 60 8.81 -1.50 -12.09
CA ASP A 60 7.90 -2.00 -13.14
C ASP A 60 8.65 -2.64 -14.32
N VAL A 61 9.96 -2.89 -14.17
CA VAL A 61 10.82 -3.44 -15.21
C VAL A 61 11.43 -4.76 -14.75
N HIS A 62 11.31 -5.79 -15.59
CA HIS A 62 11.97 -7.08 -15.38
C HIS A 62 13.17 -7.23 -16.32
N LEU A 63 14.36 -7.42 -15.73
CA LEU A 63 15.58 -7.68 -16.48
C LEU A 63 15.66 -9.18 -16.82
N VAL A 64 15.98 -9.47 -18.08
CA VAL A 64 16.20 -10.84 -18.57
C VAL A 64 17.59 -10.91 -19.20
N ALA A 65 18.42 -11.83 -18.73
CA ALA A 65 19.73 -12.10 -19.31
C ALA A 65 19.66 -13.34 -20.20
N LYS A 66 20.17 -13.24 -21.44
CA LYS A 66 20.33 -14.41 -22.31
C LYS A 66 21.60 -15.16 -21.90
N PRO A 67 21.55 -16.49 -21.66
CA PRO A 67 22.74 -17.27 -21.38
C PRO A 67 23.69 -17.27 -22.59
N PRO A 68 25.02 -17.35 -22.36
CA PRO A 68 26.00 -17.41 -23.44
C PRO A 68 25.82 -18.69 -24.28
N ALA A 69 26.10 -18.56 -25.57
CA ALA A 69 26.01 -19.64 -26.57
C ALA A 69 27.08 -20.72 -26.39
#